data_AF-A0A7J4SNY8-F1
#
_entry.id   AF-A0A7J4SNY8-F1
#
_cell.length_a   1.000
_cell.length_b   1.000
_cell.length_c   1.000
_cell.angle_alpha   90.00
_cell.angle_beta   90.00
_cell.angle_gamma   90.00
#
_symmetry.space_group_name_H-M   'P 1'
#
loop_
_entity.id
_entity.type
_entity.pdbx_description
1 polymer ?
#
loop_
_entity_poly.entity_id
_entity_poly.type
_entity_poly.pdbx_seq_one_letter_code
_entity_poly.pdbx_strand_id
1 'polypeptide(L)'
;MQRQCYCEEDASSEALGSRRSRLRQWIRDQPRHVEDTIQRGRAEGTCPYHCSIEAARDAEIIVMDYNHVFVESVSRSSLSSMSVDLDSSILIVDEAHNLPDRIRMGLELRLTKKMVNAARFEMEEHEEASERDGASDNELLRIGSSIASMRRLGSEIERWMSAGMKRLEENEDKDMLVSSSELLQVFRSSLSSSLEGDGWEKGMSRLMKILTEVRVEESDDEEDLETSCSRLFSFLDILSRFESSEAMALVFDLLADEGRVTSCLLDPSVISSELISGCAGSILMSGTLYPTSMYADTLGINRDSSIEMAYSSPFSPD
;
A
#
# COMPACT_ATOMS: atom_id res chain seq x y z
N MET A 1 -10.16 10.72 3.29
CA MET A 1 -11.10 9.60 3.51
C MET A 1 -11.96 9.91 4.73
N GLN A 2 -13.25 10.15 4.55
CA GLN A 2 -14.21 9.90 5.63
C GLN A 2 -14.50 8.41 5.54
N ARG A 3 -13.97 7.61 6.46
CA ARG A 3 -14.35 6.20 6.58
C ARG A 3 -15.78 6.16 7.09
N GLN A 4 -16.70 5.65 6.29
CA GLN A 4 -18.09 5.52 6.70
C GLN A 4 -18.18 4.33 7.66
N CYS A 5 -18.74 4.55 8.85
CA CYS A 5 -18.82 3.52 9.87
C CYS A 5 -20.28 3.28 10.25
N TYR A 6 -20.78 2.09 9.91
CA TYR A 6 -22.15 1.66 10.18
C TYR A 6 -22.42 1.33 11.66
N CYS A 7 -21.39 1.33 12.52
CA CYS A 7 -21.54 1.02 13.95
C CYS A 7 -22.31 2.08 14.75
N GLU A 8 -22.60 3.24 14.14
CA GLU A 8 -23.04 4.45 14.84
C GLU A 8 -24.27 5.15 14.21
N GLU A 9 -24.95 4.50 13.26
CA GLU A 9 -26.01 5.11 12.43
C GLU A 9 -27.23 5.60 13.23
N ASP A 10 -27.56 4.95 14.36
CA ASP A 10 -28.77 5.22 15.13
C ASP A 10 -28.60 6.24 16.28
N ALA A 11 -27.44 6.89 16.42
CA ALA A 11 -27.12 7.67 17.61
C ALA A 11 -26.95 9.18 17.36
N SER A 12 -27.50 10.01 18.26
CA SER A 12 -27.30 11.46 18.23
C SER A 12 -25.85 11.84 18.55
N SER A 13 -25.32 12.93 17.97
CA SER A 13 -23.90 13.29 18.07
C SER A 13 -23.42 13.53 19.52
N GLU A 14 -24.25 14.13 20.38
CA GLU A 14 -23.91 14.35 21.79
C GLU A 14 -23.85 13.04 22.59
N ALA A 15 -24.78 12.11 22.33
CA ALA A 15 -24.77 10.81 22.97
C ALA A 15 -23.55 9.98 22.51
N LEU A 16 -23.20 10.07 21.22
CA LEU A 16 -22.03 9.40 20.65
C LEU A 16 -20.71 9.86 21.30
N GLY A 17 -20.53 11.17 21.50
CA GLY A 17 -19.33 11.69 22.15
C GLY A 17 -19.11 11.10 23.56
N SER A 18 -20.18 11.03 24.35
CA SER A 18 -20.12 10.44 25.71
C SER A 18 -19.80 8.93 25.67
N ARG A 19 -20.39 8.18 24.73
CA ARG A 19 -20.16 6.74 24.59
C ARG A 19 -18.74 6.44 24.11
N ARG A 20 -18.26 7.14 23.08
CA ARG A 20 -16.88 7.01 22.59
C ARG A 20 -15.86 7.31 23.68
N SER A 21 -16.07 8.37 24.47
CA SER A 21 -15.21 8.71 25.61
C SER A 21 -15.16 7.59 26.64
N ARG A 22 -16.29 6.92 26.91
CA ARG A 22 -16.36 5.81 27.86
C ARG A 22 -15.60 4.58 27.36
N LEU A 23 -15.80 4.22 26.09
CA LEU A 23 -15.09 3.09 25.50
C LEU A 23 -13.57 3.36 25.44
N ARG A 24 -13.15 4.57 25.06
CA ARG A 24 -11.74 4.98 25.11
C ARG A 24 -11.12 4.85 26.49
N GLN A 25 -11.81 5.34 27.51
CA GLN A 25 -11.34 5.22 28.89
C GLN A 25 -11.22 3.76 29.31
N TRP A 26 -12.19 2.91 28.93
CA TRP A 26 -12.18 1.49 29.22
C TRP A 26 -11.05 0.72 28.52
N ILE A 27 -10.71 1.09 27.28
CA ILE A 27 -9.56 0.57 26.53
C ILE A 27 -8.25 0.92 27.24
N ARG A 28 -8.12 2.15 27.75
CA ARG A 28 -6.89 2.67 28.39
C ARG A 28 -6.68 2.20 29.84
N ASP A 29 -7.72 1.72 30.50
CA ASP A 29 -7.71 1.37 31.92
C ASP A 29 -6.80 0.16 32.23
N GLN A 30 -6.82 -0.87 31.37
CA GLN A 30 -5.98 -2.06 31.46
C GLN A 30 -5.96 -2.79 30.11
N PRO A 31 -4.99 -3.71 29.86
CA PRO A 31 -4.98 -4.51 28.65
C PRO A 31 -6.31 -5.24 28.43
N ARG A 32 -6.86 -5.14 27.21
CA ARG A 32 -8.13 -5.76 26.81
C ARG A 32 -7.90 -6.74 25.67
N HIS A 33 -8.70 -7.80 25.63
CA HIS A 33 -8.78 -8.62 24.43
C HIS A 33 -9.50 -7.83 23.32
N VAL A 34 -9.12 -8.08 22.06
CA VAL A 34 -9.75 -7.39 20.91
C VAL A 34 -11.25 -7.70 20.84
N GLU A 35 -11.65 -8.96 21.07
CA GLU A 35 -13.09 -9.31 21.05
C GLU A 35 -13.89 -8.64 22.17
N ASP A 36 -13.30 -8.41 23.35
CA ASP A 36 -13.99 -7.70 24.44
C ASP A 36 -14.29 -6.26 24.03
N THR A 37 -13.34 -5.62 23.34
CA THR A 37 -13.48 -4.26 22.81
C THR A 37 -14.56 -4.20 21.73
N ILE A 38 -14.60 -5.19 20.85
CA ILE A 38 -15.63 -5.31 19.81
C ILE A 38 -17.01 -5.50 20.43
N GLN A 39 -17.15 -6.45 21.37
CA GLN A 39 -18.42 -6.72 22.06
C GLN A 39 -18.91 -5.49 22.81
N ARG A 40 -18.00 -4.78 23.48
CA ARG A 40 -18.33 -3.56 24.22
C ARG A 40 -18.75 -2.43 23.30
N GLY A 41 -18.01 -2.18 22.21
CA GLY A 41 -18.37 -1.15 21.25
C GLY A 41 -19.72 -1.41 20.59
N ARG A 42 -20.04 -2.67 20.25
CA ARG A 42 -21.38 -3.06 19.78
C ARG A 42 -22.46 -2.78 20.83
N ALA A 43 -22.23 -3.15 22.10
CA ALA A 43 -23.20 -2.90 23.17
C ALA A 43 -23.43 -1.40 23.44
N GLU A 44 -22.42 -0.57 23.23
CA GLU A 44 -22.50 0.88 23.40
C GLU A 44 -22.91 1.62 22.10
N GLY A 45 -23.02 0.94 20.95
CA GLY A 45 -23.30 1.55 19.66
C GLY A 45 -22.21 2.55 19.26
N THR A 46 -20.95 2.12 19.36
CA THR A 46 -19.75 2.90 19.02
C THR A 46 -18.80 2.05 18.20
N CYS A 47 -18.03 2.68 17.31
CA CYS A 47 -17.02 1.99 16.53
C CYS A 47 -15.82 1.60 17.42
N PRO A 48 -15.53 0.30 17.63
CA PRO A 48 -14.38 -0.14 18.42
C PRO A 48 -13.06 0.31 17.79
N TYR A 49 -12.94 0.18 16.46
CA TYR A 49 -11.74 0.56 15.71
C TYR A 49 -11.41 2.06 15.89
N HIS A 50 -12.41 2.93 15.70
CA HIS A 50 -12.23 4.37 15.84
C HIS A 50 -11.83 4.75 17.27
N CYS A 51 -12.49 4.17 18.27
CA CYS A 51 -12.14 4.39 19.67
C CYS A 51 -10.72 3.91 20.00
N SER A 52 -10.27 2.79 19.44
CA SER A 52 -8.89 2.30 19.62
C SER A 52 -7.86 3.25 19.01
N ILE A 53 -8.11 3.76 17.81
CA ILE A 53 -7.23 4.76 17.16
C ILE A 53 -7.16 6.05 17.98
N GLU A 54 -8.30 6.54 18.47
CA GLU A 54 -8.30 7.73 19.34
C GLU A 54 -7.63 7.48 20.70
N ALA A 55 -7.75 6.27 21.25
CA ALA A 55 -7.03 5.89 22.47
C ALA A 55 -5.52 5.84 22.25
N ALA A 56 -5.07 5.38 21.07
CA ALA A 56 -3.65 5.32 20.71
C ALA A 56 -2.99 6.72 20.67
N ARG A 57 -3.73 7.77 20.30
CA ARG A 57 -3.21 9.16 20.28
C ARG A 57 -2.70 9.65 21.64
N ASP A 58 -3.28 9.13 22.71
CA ASP A 58 -2.92 9.49 24.08
C ASP A 58 -2.01 8.45 24.76
N ALA A 59 -1.52 7.46 24.00
CA ALA A 59 -0.71 6.36 24.53
C ALA A 59 0.79 6.68 24.47
N GLU A 60 1.52 6.27 25.49
CA GLU A 60 2.99 6.39 25.54
C GLU A 60 3.68 5.24 24.81
N ILE A 61 3.02 4.08 24.72
CA ILE A 61 3.52 2.88 24.05
C ILE A 61 2.41 2.37 23.14
N ILE A 62 2.75 2.18 21.86
CA ILE A 62 1.84 1.64 20.85
C ILE A 62 2.50 0.39 20.26
N VAL A 63 1.76 -0.72 20.27
CA VAL A 63 2.17 -1.98 19.65
C VAL A 63 1.36 -2.15 18.37
N MET A 64 2.03 -2.34 17.24
CA MET A 64 1.41 -2.47 15.92
C MET A 64 2.19 -3.46 15.06
N ASP A 65 1.53 -4.00 14.04
CA ASP A 65 2.19 -4.82 13.02
C ASP A 65 3.19 -3.99 12.18
N TYR A 66 4.22 -4.64 11.61
CA TYR A 66 5.21 -4.01 10.76
C TYR A 66 4.59 -3.17 9.64
N ASN A 67 3.45 -3.60 9.11
CA ASN A 67 2.76 -2.92 8.00
C ASN A 67 2.42 -1.47 8.32
N HIS A 68 2.13 -1.14 9.57
CA HIS A 68 1.79 0.23 9.99
C HIS A 68 2.98 1.19 9.98
N VAL A 69 4.21 0.68 9.86
CA VAL A 69 5.44 1.48 9.80
C VAL A 69 6.12 1.34 8.44
N PHE A 70 6.31 0.10 7.98
CA PHE A 70 7.19 -0.24 6.85
C PHE A 70 6.50 -0.43 5.51
N VAL A 71 5.16 -0.55 5.48
CA VAL A 71 4.41 -0.64 4.22
C VAL A 71 3.83 0.72 3.90
N GLU A 72 4.37 1.38 2.87
CA GLU A 72 4.13 2.80 2.56
C GLU A 72 2.63 3.14 2.40
N SER A 73 1.87 2.26 1.72
CA SER A 73 0.43 2.43 1.49
C SER A 73 -0.40 2.45 2.78
N VAL A 74 0.09 1.78 3.84
CA VAL A 74 -0.58 1.66 5.14
C VAL A 74 -0.03 2.65 6.15
N SER A 75 1.27 2.91 6.11
CA SER A 75 2.02 3.66 7.11
C SER A 75 1.51 5.09 7.29
N ARG A 76 1.40 5.85 6.19
CA ARG A 76 0.96 7.25 6.24
C ARG A 76 -0.42 7.41 6.86
N SER A 77 -1.36 6.53 6.50
CA SER A 77 -2.72 6.56 7.03
C SER A 77 -2.76 6.17 8.51
N SER A 78 -2.01 5.14 8.88
CA SER A 78 -1.99 4.58 10.24
C SER A 78 -1.35 5.54 11.24
N LEU A 79 -0.12 5.99 10.97
CA LEU A 79 0.65 6.86 11.85
C LEU A 79 -0.05 8.22 12.02
N SER A 80 -0.56 8.81 10.93
CA SER A 80 -1.33 10.05 10.97
C SER A 80 -2.61 9.91 11.81
N SER A 81 -3.35 8.81 11.63
CA SER A 81 -4.59 8.55 12.37
C SER A 81 -4.35 8.40 13.87
N MET A 82 -3.22 7.79 14.26
CA MET A 82 -2.78 7.62 15.66
C MET A 82 -1.97 8.80 16.19
N SER A 83 -1.74 9.83 15.38
CA SER A 83 -0.91 11.00 15.75
C SER A 83 0.50 10.60 16.21
N VAL A 84 1.07 9.58 15.59
CA VAL A 84 2.45 9.11 15.82
C VAL A 84 3.38 9.81 14.85
N ASP A 85 4.39 10.46 15.41
CA ASP A 85 5.50 11.05 14.68
C ASP A 85 6.77 10.23 14.96
N LEU A 86 7.31 9.59 13.92
CA LEU A 86 8.46 8.71 14.07
C LEU A 86 9.69 9.49 14.56
N ASP A 87 9.86 10.74 14.10
CA ASP A 87 11.00 11.60 14.44
C ASP A 87 11.12 11.90 15.94
N SER A 88 10.01 11.79 16.67
CA SER A 88 9.95 11.96 18.12
C SER A 88 9.67 10.65 18.88
N SER A 89 9.76 9.51 18.20
CA SER A 89 9.45 8.18 18.74
C SER A 89 10.68 7.25 18.77
N ILE A 90 10.69 6.33 19.75
CA ILE A 90 11.63 5.20 19.77
C ILE A 90 10.96 4.01 19.12
N LEU A 91 11.51 3.52 18.01
CA LEU A 91 11.01 2.35 17.30
C LEU A 91 11.62 1.08 17.88
N ILE A 92 10.78 0.12 18.29
CA ILE A 92 11.23 -1.20 18.73
C ILE A 92 10.66 -2.24 17.77
N VAL A 93 11.55 -2.95 17.07
CA VAL A 93 11.20 -4.05 16.17
C VAL A 93 11.54 -5.37 16.86
N ASP A 94 10.52 -6.04 17.35
CA ASP A 94 10.64 -7.44 17.79
C ASP A 94 10.69 -8.37 16.57
N GLU A 95 11.24 -9.57 16.74
CA GLU A 95 11.43 -10.55 15.67
C GLU A 95 12.01 -9.99 14.35
N ALA A 96 12.94 -9.04 14.47
CA ALA A 96 13.49 -8.23 13.38
C ALA A 96 14.15 -9.05 12.26
N HIS A 97 14.40 -10.34 12.47
CA HIS A 97 14.87 -11.25 11.44
C HIS A 97 13.88 -11.38 10.27
N ASN A 98 12.58 -11.16 10.51
CA ASN A 98 11.53 -11.20 9.48
C ASN A 98 11.38 -9.89 8.71
N LEU A 99 11.92 -8.78 9.23
CA LEU A 99 11.66 -7.44 8.70
C LEU A 99 12.07 -7.28 7.22
N PRO A 100 13.25 -7.76 6.76
CA PRO A 100 13.62 -7.63 5.35
C PRO A 100 12.57 -8.21 4.41
N ASP A 101 12.11 -9.43 4.66
CA ASP A 101 11.13 -10.11 3.80
C ASP A 101 9.76 -9.43 3.86
N ARG A 102 9.36 -8.92 5.04
CA ARG A 102 8.12 -8.15 5.19
C ARG A 102 8.13 -6.87 4.37
N ILE A 103 9.24 -6.13 4.35
CA ILE A 103 9.39 -4.93 3.51
C ILE A 103 9.31 -5.30 2.03
N ARG A 104 10.00 -6.37 1.61
CA ARG A 104 9.99 -6.82 0.21
C ARG A 104 8.59 -7.16 -0.26
N MET A 105 7.85 -7.94 0.53
CA MET A 105 6.46 -8.32 0.24
C MET A 105 5.52 -7.11 0.20
N GLY A 106 5.78 -6.07 1.00
CA GLY A 106 4.98 -4.85 1.04
C GLY A 106 4.95 -4.05 -0.27
N LEU A 107 5.96 -4.24 -1.13
CA LEU A 107 6.05 -3.61 -2.46
C LEU A 107 5.91 -4.64 -3.60
N GLU A 108 5.50 -5.88 -3.32
CA GLU A 108 5.20 -6.85 -4.36
C GLU A 108 3.83 -6.56 -4.99
N LEU A 109 3.83 -5.77 -6.06
CA LEU A 109 2.63 -5.49 -6.85
C LEU A 109 2.59 -6.29 -8.14
N ARG A 110 1.38 -6.64 -8.57
CA ARG A 110 1.13 -7.47 -9.75
C ARG A 110 0.29 -6.73 -10.77
N LEU A 111 0.78 -6.63 -12.01
CA LEU A 111 0.05 -6.10 -13.15
C LEU A 111 -0.46 -7.24 -14.02
N THR A 112 -1.76 -7.24 -14.31
CA THR A 112 -2.41 -8.16 -15.26
C THR A 112 -3.28 -7.38 -16.23
N LYS A 113 -3.58 -7.96 -17.40
CA LYS A 113 -4.59 -7.41 -18.33
C LYS A 113 -5.94 -7.18 -17.62
N LYS A 114 -6.34 -8.10 -16.74
CA LYS A 114 -7.58 -7.99 -15.96
C LYS A 114 -7.59 -6.75 -15.06
N MET A 115 -6.50 -6.47 -14.35
CA MET A 115 -6.38 -5.27 -13.52
C MET A 115 -6.59 -4.00 -14.34
N VAL A 116 -5.95 -3.89 -15.51
CA VAL A 116 -6.06 -2.70 -16.38
C VAL A 116 -7.49 -2.53 -16.90
N ASN A 117 -8.15 -3.62 -17.29
CA ASN A 117 -9.53 -3.59 -17.73
C ASN A 117 -10.50 -3.25 -16.59
N ALA A 118 -10.30 -3.84 -15.41
CA ALA A 118 -11.10 -3.55 -14.23
C ALA A 118 -10.97 -2.07 -13.82
N ALA A 119 -9.74 -1.54 -13.78
CA ALA A 119 -9.50 -0.12 -13.52
C ALA A 119 -10.20 0.78 -14.55
N ARG A 120 -10.19 0.40 -15.84
CA ARG A 120 -10.97 1.15 -16.84
C ARG A 120 -12.47 1.11 -16.55
N PHE A 121 -13.04 -0.04 -16.20
CA PHE A 121 -14.47 -0.16 -15.90
C PHE A 121 -14.86 0.68 -14.68
N GLU A 122 -14.04 0.66 -13.62
CA GLU A 122 -14.23 1.52 -12.45
C GLU A 122 -14.16 3.01 -12.81
N MET A 123 -13.30 3.41 -13.76
CA MET A 123 -13.27 4.78 -14.27
C MET A 123 -14.53 5.14 -15.07
N GLU A 124 -15.07 4.23 -15.87
CA GLU A 124 -16.31 4.42 -16.63
C GLU A 124 -17.51 4.59 -15.67
N GLU A 125 -17.60 3.77 -14.64
CA GLU A 125 -18.61 3.92 -13.57
C GLU A 125 -18.47 5.25 -12.83
N HIS A 126 -17.24 5.64 -12.50
CA HIS A 126 -16.96 6.91 -11.83
C HIS A 126 -17.32 8.13 -12.71
N GLU A 127 -17.13 8.04 -14.03
CA GLU A 127 -17.57 9.06 -14.99
C GLU A 127 -19.09 9.22 -14.97
N GLU A 128 -19.83 8.11 -15.03
CA GLU A 128 -21.31 8.11 -14.98
C GLU A 128 -21.84 8.63 -13.63
N ALA A 129 -21.20 8.27 -12.52
CA ALA A 129 -21.54 8.79 -11.20
C ALA A 129 -21.27 10.31 -11.11
N SER A 130 -20.11 10.76 -11.61
CA SER A 130 -19.74 12.18 -11.63
C SER A 130 -20.71 13.00 -12.49
N GLU A 131 -21.18 12.46 -13.63
CA GLU A 131 -22.19 13.12 -14.46
C GLU A 131 -23.53 13.25 -13.71
N ARG A 132 -23.98 12.19 -13.02
CA ARG A 132 -25.18 12.21 -12.18
C ARG A 132 -25.09 13.26 -11.06
N ASP A 133 -23.91 13.42 -10.47
CA ASP A 133 -23.63 14.38 -9.39
C ASP A 133 -23.42 15.82 -9.88
N GLY A 134 -23.53 16.06 -11.20
CA GLY A 134 -23.45 17.40 -11.79
C GLY A 134 -22.02 17.91 -11.96
N ALA A 135 -21.04 17.02 -12.20
CA ALA A 135 -19.68 17.40 -12.55
C ALA A 135 -19.63 18.32 -13.78
N SER A 136 -18.62 19.19 -13.83
CA SER A 136 -18.46 20.13 -14.94
C SER A 136 -18.05 19.42 -16.24
N ASP A 137 -18.42 19.98 -17.40
CA ASP A 137 -18.00 19.45 -18.72
C ASP A 137 -16.48 19.23 -18.83
N ASN A 138 -15.68 20.13 -18.23
CA ASN A 138 -14.22 20.01 -18.23
C ASN A 138 -13.74 18.80 -17.41
N GLU A 139 -14.43 18.49 -16.31
CA GLU A 139 -14.13 17.32 -15.49
C GLU A 139 -14.47 16.02 -16.22
N LEU A 140 -15.66 15.94 -16.82
CA LEU A 140 -16.07 14.79 -17.63
C LEU A 140 -15.13 14.60 -18.82
N LEU A 141 -14.76 15.67 -19.54
CA LEU A 141 -13.76 15.61 -20.61
C LEU A 141 -12.40 15.09 -20.10
N ARG A 142 -11.97 15.51 -18.91
CA ARG A 142 -10.72 15.04 -18.28
C ARG A 142 -10.79 13.53 -18.02
N ILE A 143 -11.87 13.05 -17.41
CA ILE A 143 -12.09 11.63 -17.09
C ILE A 143 -12.18 10.81 -18.37
N GLY A 144 -13.04 11.19 -19.31
CA GLY A 144 -13.22 10.52 -20.59
C GLY A 144 -11.94 10.42 -21.43
N SER A 145 -11.09 11.46 -21.41
CA SER A 145 -9.79 11.43 -22.10
C SER A 145 -8.83 10.38 -21.52
N SER A 146 -8.87 10.17 -20.20
CA SER A 146 -8.08 9.15 -19.51
C SER A 146 -8.67 7.75 -19.71
N ILE A 147 -9.99 7.61 -19.74
CA ILE A 147 -10.67 6.35 -20.11
C ILE A 147 -10.28 5.92 -21.53
N ALA A 148 -10.27 6.85 -22.48
CA ALA A 148 -9.82 6.57 -23.85
C ALA A 148 -8.35 6.10 -23.88
N SER A 149 -7.50 6.67 -23.03
CA SER A 149 -6.11 6.23 -22.88
C SER A 149 -6.01 4.84 -22.25
N MET A 150 -6.83 4.54 -21.25
CA MET A 150 -6.92 3.23 -20.62
C MET A 150 -7.43 2.14 -21.58
N ARG A 151 -8.34 2.47 -22.50
CA ARG A 151 -8.77 1.54 -23.57
C ARG A 151 -7.59 1.14 -24.46
N ARG A 152 -6.80 2.11 -24.92
CA ARG A 152 -5.61 1.83 -25.74
C ARG A 152 -4.56 1.06 -24.95
N LEU A 153 -4.33 1.46 -23.70
CA LEU A 153 -3.42 0.75 -22.80
C LEU A 153 -3.81 -0.72 -22.61
N GLY A 154 -5.09 -1.02 -22.43
CA GLY A 154 -5.58 -2.39 -22.35
C GLY A 154 -5.19 -3.22 -23.58
N SER A 155 -5.35 -2.67 -24.79
CA SER A 155 -4.95 -3.34 -26.04
C SER A 155 -3.43 -3.50 -26.20
N GLU A 156 -2.65 -2.49 -25.80
CA GLU A 156 -1.19 -2.54 -25.87
C GLU A 156 -0.60 -3.53 -24.85
N ILE A 157 -1.11 -3.54 -23.61
CA ILE A 157 -0.72 -4.51 -22.59
C ILE A 157 -1.10 -5.92 -23.01
N GLU A 158 -2.28 -6.13 -23.58
CA GLU A 158 -2.66 -7.44 -24.12
C GLU A 158 -1.67 -7.92 -25.18
N ARG A 159 -1.34 -7.08 -26.16
CA ARG A 159 -0.37 -7.42 -27.21
C ARG A 159 1.00 -7.72 -26.64
N TRP A 160 1.48 -6.89 -25.70
CA TRP A 160 2.78 -7.06 -25.06
C TRP A 160 2.84 -8.35 -24.23
N MET A 161 1.81 -8.63 -23.42
CA MET A 161 1.72 -9.86 -22.64
C MET A 161 1.66 -11.09 -23.55
N SER A 162 0.87 -11.08 -24.62
CA SER A 162 0.85 -12.19 -25.60
C SER A 162 2.21 -12.47 -26.23
N ALA A 163 2.99 -11.42 -26.54
CA ALA A 163 4.36 -11.58 -27.02
C ALA A 163 5.29 -12.16 -25.93
N GLY A 164 5.12 -11.74 -24.67
CA GLY A 164 5.83 -12.30 -23.53
C GLY A 164 5.53 -13.80 -23.33
N MET A 165 4.26 -14.20 -23.41
CA MET A 165 3.86 -15.61 -23.29
C MET A 165 4.49 -16.47 -24.38
N LYS A 166 4.51 -15.99 -25.63
CA LYS A 166 5.17 -16.67 -26.75
C LYS A 166 6.68 -16.84 -26.52
N ARG A 167 7.34 -15.82 -25.95
CA ARG A 167 8.76 -15.87 -25.60
C ARG A 167 9.06 -16.91 -24.52
N LEU A 168 8.20 -17.04 -23.49
CA LEU A 168 8.34 -18.10 -22.47
C LEU A 168 8.22 -19.49 -23.10
N GLU A 169 7.23 -19.68 -23.96
CA GLU A 169 6.99 -20.96 -24.66
C GLU A 169 8.16 -21.33 -25.57
N GLU A 170 8.68 -20.38 -26.37
CA GLU A 170 9.80 -20.59 -27.28
C GLU A 170 11.11 -20.97 -26.56
N ASN A 171 11.32 -20.45 -25.35
CA ASN A 171 12.52 -20.69 -24.55
C ASN A 171 12.38 -21.85 -23.54
N GLU A 172 11.19 -22.43 -23.39
CA GLU A 172 10.85 -23.38 -22.32
C GLU A 172 11.09 -22.83 -20.89
N ASP A 173 10.95 -21.51 -20.72
CA ASP A 173 11.13 -20.80 -19.45
C ASP A 173 9.81 -20.72 -18.65
N LYS A 174 9.91 -20.70 -17.31
CA LYS A 174 8.74 -20.48 -16.44
C LYS A 174 8.43 -19.00 -16.22
N ASP A 175 9.48 -18.18 -16.23
CA ASP A 175 9.44 -16.74 -16.00
C ASP A 175 10.58 -16.06 -16.76
N MET A 176 10.53 -14.73 -16.86
CA MET A 176 11.61 -13.93 -17.41
C MET A 176 11.72 -12.57 -16.73
N LEU A 177 12.93 -12.01 -16.70
CA LEU A 177 13.13 -10.62 -16.31
C LEU A 177 12.61 -9.67 -17.40
N VAL A 178 11.95 -8.61 -16.95
CA VAL A 178 11.48 -7.50 -17.79
C VAL A 178 12.15 -6.23 -17.31
N SER A 179 12.66 -5.42 -18.25
CA SER A 179 13.19 -4.11 -17.89
C SER A 179 12.06 -3.11 -17.67
N SER A 180 12.21 -2.24 -16.66
CA SER A 180 11.24 -1.17 -16.38
C SER A 180 11.02 -0.27 -17.61
N SER A 181 12.08 0.04 -18.35
CA SER A 181 12.02 0.83 -19.59
C SER A 181 11.17 0.18 -20.69
N GLU A 182 11.26 -1.13 -20.86
CA GLU A 182 10.44 -1.88 -21.83
C GLU A 182 8.96 -1.76 -21.48
N LEU A 183 8.61 -2.03 -20.21
CA LEU A 183 7.23 -1.97 -19.77
C LEU A 183 6.69 -0.53 -19.81
N LEU A 184 7.46 0.46 -19.35
CA LEU A 184 7.10 1.87 -19.43
C LEU A 184 6.86 2.35 -20.87
N GLN A 185 7.54 1.75 -21.85
CA GLN A 185 7.32 2.08 -23.26
C GLN A 185 5.91 1.70 -23.72
N VAL A 186 5.32 0.62 -23.19
CA VAL A 186 3.92 0.21 -23.45
C VAL A 186 2.95 1.27 -22.93
N PHE A 187 3.21 1.82 -21.74
CA PHE A 187 2.42 2.92 -21.20
C PHE A 187 2.62 4.21 -22.01
N ARG A 188 3.87 4.53 -22.39
CA ARG A 188 4.23 5.73 -23.19
C ARG A 188 3.52 5.76 -24.53
N SER A 189 3.49 4.65 -25.27
CA SER A 189 2.80 4.57 -26.56
C SER A 189 1.28 4.77 -26.41
N SER A 190 0.71 4.26 -25.32
CA SER A 190 -0.72 4.35 -25.03
C SER A 190 -1.16 5.76 -24.63
N LEU A 191 -0.35 6.46 -23.85
CA LEU A 191 -0.67 7.79 -23.30
C LEU A 191 -0.31 8.94 -24.25
N SER A 192 0.72 8.79 -25.08
CA SER A 192 1.16 9.84 -26.02
C SER A 192 0.15 10.20 -27.12
N SER A 193 -0.72 9.26 -27.48
CA SER A 193 -1.74 9.45 -28.53
C SER A 193 -2.99 10.23 -28.08
N SER A 194 -3.18 10.44 -26.78
CA SER A 194 -4.31 11.22 -26.21
C SER A 194 -3.98 12.67 -25.90
N LEU A 195 -2.77 13.12 -26.23
CA LEU A 195 -2.28 14.42 -25.78
C LEU A 195 -2.31 15.42 -26.94
N GLU A 196 -3.13 16.45 -26.77
CA GLU A 196 -2.93 17.75 -27.40
C GLU A 196 -1.59 18.36 -26.92
N GLY A 197 -0.46 17.79 -27.36
CA GLY A 197 0.87 18.40 -27.23
C GLY A 197 1.55 18.37 -25.86
N ASP A 198 0.96 17.74 -24.85
CA ASP A 198 1.43 17.87 -23.45
C ASP A 198 2.58 16.92 -23.01
N GLY A 199 2.91 15.90 -23.80
CA GLY A 199 4.01 14.98 -23.51
C GLY A 199 3.74 13.96 -22.39
N TRP A 200 4.57 12.91 -22.34
CA TRP A 200 4.43 11.74 -21.44
C TRP A 200 4.18 12.12 -19.97
N GLU A 201 4.96 13.04 -19.42
CA GLU A 201 4.93 13.40 -18.00
C GLU A 201 3.57 13.94 -17.58
N LYS A 202 3.01 14.87 -18.35
CA LYS A 202 1.68 15.44 -18.08
C LYS A 202 0.57 14.42 -18.28
N GLY A 203 0.69 13.55 -19.27
CA GLY A 203 -0.27 12.47 -19.50
C GLY A 203 -0.30 11.46 -18.35
N MET A 204 0.87 11.03 -17.89
CA MET A 204 1.01 10.13 -16.75
C MET A 204 0.51 10.77 -15.46
N SER A 205 0.92 12.01 -15.17
CA SER A 205 0.45 12.75 -13.99
C SER A 205 -1.08 12.89 -13.95
N ARG A 206 -1.71 13.16 -15.10
CA ARG A 206 -3.17 13.25 -15.22
C ARG A 206 -3.84 11.91 -14.98
N LEU A 207 -3.32 10.82 -15.55
CA LEU A 207 -3.86 9.48 -15.34
C LEU A 207 -3.75 9.10 -13.86
N MET A 208 -2.56 9.23 -13.27
CA MET A 208 -2.33 8.93 -11.85
C MET A 208 -3.29 9.70 -10.94
N LYS A 209 -3.50 11.00 -11.21
CA LYS A 209 -4.46 11.81 -10.46
C LYS A 209 -5.88 11.23 -10.54
N ILE A 210 -6.36 10.89 -11.74
CA ILE A 210 -7.71 10.32 -11.88
C ILE A 210 -7.81 8.95 -11.20
N LEU A 211 -6.81 8.08 -11.34
CA LEU A 211 -6.82 6.77 -10.67
C LEU A 211 -6.96 6.88 -9.14
N THR A 212 -6.44 7.95 -8.53
CA THR A 212 -6.61 8.21 -7.08
C THR A 212 -7.93 8.90 -6.71
N GLU A 213 -8.64 9.49 -7.69
CA GLU A 213 -9.92 10.18 -7.50
C GLU A 213 -11.11 9.23 -7.68
N VAL A 214 -10.95 8.14 -8.45
CA VAL A 214 -11.98 7.15 -8.73
C VAL A 214 -12.57 6.57 -7.45
N ARG A 215 -13.90 6.56 -7.41
CA ARG A 215 -14.71 5.92 -6.38
C ARG A 215 -15.75 5.04 -7.06
N VAL A 216 -15.89 3.83 -6.55
CA VAL A 216 -16.87 2.84 -6.97
C VAL A 216 -17.98 2.83 -5.92
N GLU A 217 -19.24 2.71 -6.33
CA GLU A 217 -20.33 2.56 -5.35
C GLU A 217 -20.17 1.18 -4.68
N GLU A 218 -20.01 1.16 -3.35
CA GLU A 218 -19.87 -0.09 -2.59
C GLU A 218 -21.15 -0.91 -2.75
N SER A 219 -21.03 -2.16 -3.21
CA SER A 219 -22.11 -3.13 -3.05
C SER A 219 -22.14 -3.62 -1.59
N ASP A 220 -23.33 -3.85 -1.03
CA ASP A 220 -23.56 -4.20 0.39
C ASP A 220 -22.72 -5.40 0.91
N ASP A 221 -22.06 -6.15 0.02
CA ASP A 221 -21.30 -7.37 0.33
C ASP A 221 -19.76 -7.21 0.25
N GLU A 222 -19.21 -6.06 -0.17
CA GLU A 222 -17.76 -5.85 -0.34
C GLU A 222 -17.19 -4.81 0.64
N GLU A 223 -16.75 -5.27 1.82
CA GLU A 223 -15.98 -4.46 2.77
C GLU A 223 -14.63 -4.01 2.16
N ASP A 224 -14.40 -2.69 2.09
CA ASP A 224 -13.08 -2.02 2.01
C ASP A 224 -12.06 -2.67 1.04
N LEU A 225 -12.50 -3.16 -0.13
CA LEU A 225 -11.58 -3.69 -1.14
C LEU A 225 -10.85 -2.54 -1.84
N GLU A 226 -9.53 -2.63 -1.88
CA GLU A 226 -8.70 -1.75 -2.69
C GLU A 226 -9.14 -1.82 -4.17
N THR A 227 -9.62 -0.68 -4.70
CA THR A 227 -10.05 -0.57 -6.10
C THR A 227 -8.96 -1.01 -7.08
N SER A 228 -9.35 -1.46 -8.27
CA SER A 228 -8.40 -1.79 -9.33
C SER A 228 -7.66 -0.54 -9.82
N CYS A 229 -8.29 0.63 -9.75
CA CYS A 229 -7.66 1.93 -10.02
C CYS A 229 -6.52 2.23 -9.04
N SER A 230 -6.74 2.07 -7.73
CA SER A 230 -5.69 2.27 -6.72
C SER A 230 -4.56 1.25 -6.85
N ARG A 231 -4.89 -0.02 -7.16
CA ARG A 231 -3.86 -1.04 -7.44
C ARG A 231 -3.01 -0.71 -8.67
N LEU A 232 -3.64 -0.24 -9.75
CA LEU A 232 -2.93 0.19 -10.96
C LEU A 232 -2.10 1.45 -10.70
N PHE A 233 -2.62 2.41 -9.94
CA PHE A 233 -1.88 3.59 -9.51
C PHE A 233 -0.61 3.20 -8.75
N SER A 234 -0.72 2.32 -7.74
CA SER A 234 0.41 1.86 -6.94
C SER A 234 1.47 1.17 -7.82
N PHE A 235 1.05 0.35 -8.80
CA PHE A 235 1.98 -0.28 -9.73
C PHE A 235 2.70 0.74 -10.62
N LEU A 236 1.98 1.75 -11.13
CA LEU A 236 2.55 2.83 -11.95
C LEU A 236 3.52 3.72 -11.17
N ASP A 237 3.16 4.06 -9.93
CA ASP A 237 4.01 4.85 -9.03
C ASP A 237 5.34 4.14 -8.78
N ILE A 238 5.29 2.86 -8.40
CA ILE A 238 6.48 2.03 -8.19
C ILE A 238 7.32 1.94 -9.47
N LEU A 239 6.69 1.63 -10.61
CA LEU A 239 7.39 1.50 -11.88
C LEU A 239 8.11 2.80 -12.27
N SER A 240 7.51 3.96 -11.98
CA SER A 240 8.12 5.27 -12.21
C SER A 240 9.23 5.60 -11.23
N ARG A 241 9.05 5.31 -9.93
CA ARG A 241 10.02 5.59 -8.86
C ARG A 241 11.29 4.76 -9.01
N PHE A 242 11.15 3.50 -9.44
CA PHE A 242 12.25 2.56 -9.56
C PHE A 242 12.69 2.33 -11.02
N GLU A 243 12.31 3.19 -11.99
CA GLU A 243 12.66 3.02 -13.42
C GLU A 243 14.15 2.79 -13.65
N SER A 244 15.01 3.53 -12.93
CA SER A 244 16.47 3.46 -13.04
C SER A 244 17.15 2.84 -11.81
N SER A 245 16.39 2.20 -10.91
CA SER A 245 16.92 1.64 -9.67
C SER A 245 17.17 0.15 -9.80
N GLU A 246 18.34 -0.30 -9.34
CA GLU A 246 18.66 -1.73 -9.24
C GLU A 246 18.00 -2.41 -8.03
N ALA A 247 17.37 -1.63 -7.15
CA ALA A 247 16.69 -2.13 -5.96
C ALA A 247 15.40 -2.92 -6.30
N MET A 248 14.94 -2.91 -7.55
CA MET A 248 13.72 -3.58 -7.97
C MET A 248 13.91 -4.33 -9.29
N ALA A 249 13.35 -5.53 -9.36
CA ALA A 249 13.20 -6.28 -10.60
C ALA A 249 11.73 -6.41 -10.98
N LEU A 250 11.45 -6.51 -12.28
CA LEU A 250 10.15 -6.93 -12.78
C LEU A 250 10.30 -8.33 -13.37
N VAL A 251 9.39 -9.22 -12.98
CA VAL A 251 9.35 -10.60 -13.46
C VAL A 251 8.04 -10.81 -14.21
N PHE A 252 8.14 -11.29 -15.45
CA PHE A 252 6.98 -11.73 -16.22
C PHE A 252 6.85 -13.24 -16.14
N ASP A 253 5.67 -13.71 -15.73
CA ASP A 253 5.33 -15.13 -15.60
C ASP A 253 3.88 -15.40 -16.02
N LEU A 254 3.48 -16.67 -15.93
CA LEU A 254 2.11 -17.10 -16.19
C LEU A 254 1.38 -17.37 -14.87
N LEU A 255 0.22 -16.73 -14.69
CA LEU A 255 -0.75 -17.10 -13.68
C LEU A 255 -1.87 -17.90 -14.36
N ALA A 256 -1.79 -19.23 -14.26
CA ALA A 256 -2.55 -20.16 -15.10
C ALA A 256 -2.26 -19.86 -16.59
N ASP A 257 -3.25 -19.42 -17.36
CA ASP A 257 -3.10 -19.11 -18.80
C ASP A 257 -2.98 -17.60 -19.08
N GLU A 258 -2.77 -16.79 -18.04
CA GLU A 258 -2.69 -15.32 -18.17
C GLU A 258 -1.29 -14.80 -17.82
N GLY A 259 -0.76 -13.95 -18.70
CA GLY A 259 0.49 -13.23 -18.43
C GLY A 259 0.35 -12.24 -17.27
N ARG A 260 1.37 -12.20 -16.42
CA ARG A 260 1.46 -11.31 -15.26
C ARG A 260 2.85 -10.70 -15.18
N VAL A 261 2.92 -9.43 -14.78
CA VAL A 261 4.18 -8.82 -14.33
C VAL A 261 4.11 -8.63 -12.82
N THR A 262 5.14 -9.08 -12.12
CA THR A 262 5.29 -8.88 -10.67
C THR A 262 6.50 -7.97 -10.42
N SER A 263 6.31 -6.95 -9.59
CA SER A 263 7.41 -6.14 -9.06
C SER A 263 8.01 -6.84 -7.84
N CYS A 264 9.33 -6.94 -7.81
CA CYS A 264 10.08 -7.65 -6.78
C CYS A 264 11.14 -6.72 -6.20
N LEU A 265 10.99 -6.33 -4.93
CA LEU A 265 11.99 -5.52 -4.24
C LEU A 265 13.20 -6.37 -3.86
N LEU A 266 14.36 -6.03 -4.42
CA LEU A 266 15.65 -6.69 -4.22
C LEU A 266 16.48 -6.06 -3.10
N ASP A 267 16.23 -4.79 -2.76
CA ASP A 267 16.92 -4.12 -1.66
C ASP A 267 15.90 -3.40 -0.77
N PRO A 268 15.60 -3.91 0.45
CA PRO A 268 14.64 -3.30 1.36
C PRO A 268 15.22 -2.06 2.06
N SER A 269 16.52 -1.78 1.93
CA SER A 269 17.15 -0.59 2.51
C SER A 269 16.58 0.70 1.94
N VAL A 270 16.13 0.69 0.68
CA VAL A 270 15.51 1.85 0.01
C VAL A 270 14.21 2.31 0.67
N ILE A 271 13.62 1.49 1.53
CA ILE A 271 12.44 1.83 2.35
C ILE A 271 12.84 1.95 3.82
N SER A 272 13.54 0.95 4.36
CA SER A 272 13.82 0.88 5.79
C SER A 272 14.83 1.92 6.28
N SER A 273 15.80 2.32 5.46
CA SER A 273 16.87 3.22 5.90
C SER A 273 16.34 4.58 6.34
N GLU A 274 15.46 5.21 5.55
CA GLU A 274 14.85 6.50 5.88
C GLU A 274 13.94 6.39 7.11
N LEU A 275 13.11 5.35 7.18
CA LEU A 275 12.20 5.15 8.31
C LEU A 275 12.94 4.93 9.65
N ILE A 276 13.98 4.10 9.64
CA ILE A 276 14.76 3.78 10.84
C ILE A 276 15.59 4.99 11.28
N SER A 277 16.25 5.68 10.33
CA SER A 277 17.09 6.84 10.63
C SER A 277 16.30 8.09 10.98
N GLY A 278 15.04 8.19 10.51
CA GLY A 278 14.12 9.24 10.89
C GLY A 278 13.73 9.17 12.37
N CYS A 279 13.68 7.97 12.96
CA CYS A 279 13.27 7.81 14.36
C CYS A 279 14.20 8.49 15.37
N ALA A 280 13.67 8.92 16.52
CA ALA A 280 14.49 9.42 17.63
C ALA A 280 15.49 8.38 18.16
N GLY A 281 15.15 7.10 17.99
CA GLY A 281 16.03 5.96 18.15
C GLY A 281 15.35 4.67 17.71
N SER A 282 16.13 3.63 17.44
CA SER A 282 15.60 2.33 17.03
C SER A 282 16.29 1.17 17.74
N ILE A 283 15.52 0.17 18.16
CA ILE A 283 16.02 -1.10 18.70
C ILE A 283 15.45 -2.21 17.83
N LEU A 284 16.32 -2.99 17.21
CA LEU A 284 15.94 -4.19 16.46
C LEU A 284 16.44 -5.41 17.23
N MET A 285 15.54 -6.32 17.56
CA MET A 285 15.84 -7.51 18.37
C MET A 285 15.20 -8.76 17.78
N SER A 286 15.87 -9.90 17.95
CA SER A 286 15.34 -11.23 17.60
C SER A 286 16.28 -12.30 18.18
N GLY A 287 15.73 -13.47 18.52
CA GLY A 287 16.53 -14.62 18.97
C GLY A 287 17.42 -15.22 17.88
N THR A 288 17.13 -14.94 16.61
CA THR A 288 17.84 -15.44 15.42
C THR A 288 18.45 -14.32 14.58
N LEU A 289 18.58 -13.11 15.13
CA LEU A 289 19.18 -11.95 14.46
C LEU A 289 20.70 -12.09 14.35
N TYR A 290 21.17 -13.00 13.51
CA TYR A 290 22.59 -13.31 13.39
C TYR A 290 23.01 -13.58 11.94
N PRO A 291 24.15 -13.02 11.48
CA PRO A 291 24.93 -11.97 12.15
C PRO A 291 24.20 -10.62 12.06
N THR A 292 24.20 -9.84 13.15
CA THR A 292 23.55 -8.52 13.24
C THR A 292 23.99 -7.56 12.13
N SER A 293 25.28 -7.56 11.81
CA SER A 293 25.85 -6.76 10.71
C SER A 293 25.23 -7.02 9.33
N MET A 294 24.82 -8.25 9.02
CA MET A 294 24.13 -8.55 7.76
C MET A 294 22.75 -7.88 7.70
N TYR A 295 22.00 -7.92 8.80
CA TYR A 295 20.70 -7.26 8.88
C TYR A 295 20.84 -5.74 8.85
N ALA A 296 21.89 -5.20 9.49
CA ALA A 296 22.21 -3.77 9.42
C ALA A 296 22.45 -3.33 7.97
N ASP A 297 23.25 -4.07 7.21
CA ASP A 297 23.47 -3.77 5.78
C ASP A 297 22.19 -3.90 4.96
N THR A 298 21.44 -4.99 5.15
CA THR A 298 20.22 -5.28 4.40
C THR A 298 19.13 -4.23 4.63
N LEU A 299 19.04 -3.67 5.84
CA LEU A 299 18.06 -2.65 6.22
C LEU A 299 18.59 -1.22 6.06
N GLY A 300 19.82 -1.04 5.55
CA GLY A 300 20.43 0.28 5.38
C GLY A 300 20.65 1.03 6.69
N ILE A 301 20.95 0.31 7.78
CA ILE A 301 21.23 0.90 9.10
C ILE A 301 22.65 1.43 9.09
N ASN A 302 22.82 2.71 9.45
CA ASN A 302 24.14 3.32 9.55
C ASN A 302 24.95 2.69 10.69
N ARG A 303 26.05 2.03 10.32
CA ARG A 303 26.97 1.34 11.25
C ARG A 303 27.73 2.28 12.18
N ASP A 304 27.98 3.53 11.78
CA ASP A 304 28.71 4.50 12.60
C ASP A 304 27.85 5.01 13.78
N SER A 305 26.52 4.85 13.68
CA SER A 305 25.55 5.26 14.69
C SER A 305 24.76 4.09 15.28
N SER A 306 25.23 2.85 15.11
CA SER A 306 24.57 1.66 15.65
C SER A 306 25.49 0.88 16.60
N ILE A 307 24.86 0.13 17.51
CA ILE A 307 25.55 -0.74 18.47
C ILE A 307 25.00 -2.15 18.29
N GLU A 308 25.87 -3.08 17.94
CA GLU A 308 25.53 -4.50 17.81
C GLU A 308 25.80 -5.20 19.15
N MET A 309 24.80 -5.93 19.66
CA MET A 309 24.90 -6.66 20.92
C MET A 309 24.34 -8.07 20.76
N ALA A 310 25.05 -9.06 21.29
CA ALA A 310 24.58 -10.44 21.40
C ALA A 310 24.56 -10.83 22.88
N TYR A 311 23.43 -11.37 23.34
CA TYR A 311 23.24 -11.81 24.71
C TYR A 311 23.10 -13.34 24.74
N SER A 312 23.71 -13.99 25.73
CA SER A 312 23.51 -15.41 25.95
C SER A 312 22.08 -15.67 26.44
N SER A 313 21.50 -16.82 26.07
CA SER A 313 20.21 -17.26 26.61
C SER A 313 20.26 -17.24 28.14
N PRO A 314 19.33 -16.55 28.82
CA PRO A 314 19.21 -16.62 30.27
C PRO A 314 18.56 -17.94 30.72
N PHE A 315 18.02 -18.72 29.79
CA PHE A 315 17.43 -20.03 30.03
C PHE A 315 18.50 -21.12 29.91
N SER A 316 18.41 -22.12 30.80
CA SER A 316 19.28 -23.29 30.76
C SER A 316 19.20 -23.98 29.40
N PRO A 317 20.33 -24.46 28.85
CA PRO A 317 20.29 -25.38 27.73
C PRO A 317 19.70 -26.69 28.25
N ASP A 318 18.44 -26.97 27.91
CA ASP A 318 17.78 -28.26 28.17
C ASP A 318 18.53 -29.42 27.47
#